data_AF-A0A956ZQG2-F1
#
_entry.id   AF-A0A956ZQG2-F1
#
_cell.length_a   1.000
_cell.length_b   1.000
_cell.length_c   1.000
_cell.angle_alpha   90.00
_cell.angle_beta   90.00
_cell.angle_gamma   90.00
#
_symmetry.space_group_name_H-M   'P 1'
#
loop_
_entity.id
_entity.type
_entity.pdbx_description
1 polymer ?
#
loop_
_entity_poly.entity_id
_entity_poly.type
_entity_poly.pdbx_seq_one_letter_code
_entity_poly.pdbx_strand_id
1 'polypeptide(L)' 'MAGLEAMEQSGDWYYFLADGLGSTMAIVDDAGAVQNSYTYDVYGESETGRL' A
#
# COMPACT_ATOMS: atom_id res chain seq x y z
N MET A 1 11.67 7.45 10.70
CA MET A 1 11.06 6.17 11.12
C MET A 1 9.87 5.96 10.22
N ALA A 2 9.97 5.06 9.24
CA ALA A 2 8.84 4.66 8.40
C ALA A 2 8.30 3.35 8.99
N GLY A 3 6.99 3.31 9.22
CA GLY A 3 6.29 2.22 9.91
C GLY A 3 6.14 0.97 9.05
N LEU A 4 6.07 -0.17 9.76
CA LEU A 4 5.62 -1.51 9.33
C LEU A 4 5.56 -1.76 7.81
N GLU A 5 6.61 -2.38 7.29
CA GLU A 5 6.75 -2.81 5.88
C GLU A 5 5.88 -4.04 5.54
N ALA A 6 5.32 -4.70 6.56
CA ALA A 6 4.39 -5.80 6.44
C ALA A 6 3.36 -5.79 7.58
N MET A 7 2.15 -6.27 7.32
CA MET A 7 1.13 -6.54 8.32
C MET A 7 0.71 -8.01 8.27
N GLU A 8 0.54 -8.61 9.45
CA GLU A 8 -0.08 -9.93 9.58
C GLU A 8 -1.52 -9.71 10.04
N GLN A 9 -2.48 -10.27 9.31
CA GLN A 9 -3.89 -10.18 9.63
C GLN A 9 -4.50 -11.58 9.55
N SER A 10 -4.87 -12.14 10.70
CA SER A 10 -5.54 -13.45 10.80
C SER A 10 -4.75 -14.61 10.20
N GLY A 11 -3.42 -14.59 10.28
CA GLY A 11 -2.52 -15.59 9.72
C GLY A 11 -2.06 -15.31 8.28
N ASP A 12 -2.65 -14.33 7.60
CA ASP A 12 -2.26 -13.91 6.27
C ASP A 12 -1.27 -12.73 6.34
N TRP A 13 -0.23 -12.80 5.52
CA TRP A 13 0.77 -11.73 5.42
C TRP A 13 0.44 -10.80 4.27
N TYR A 14 0.56 -9.51 4.54
CA TYR A 14 0.41 -8.46 3.54
C TYR A 14 1.64 -7.57 3.53
N TYR A 15 2.08 -7.22 2.33
CA TYR A 15 3.28 -6.45 2.08
C TYR A 15 2.92 -5.13 1.41
N PHE A 16 3.47 -4.04 1.94
CA PHE A 16 3.23 -2.70 1.44
C PHE A 16 4.29 -2.36 0.38
N LEU A 17 3.84 -2.04 -0.84
CA LEU A 17 4.71 -1.56 -1.91
C LEU A 17 4.71 -0.04 -1.87
N ALA A 18 5.86 0.55 -1.57
CA ALA A 18 6.05 2.00 -1.53
C ALA A 18 6.73 2.54 -2.79
N ASP A 19 6.46 3.79 -3.15
CA ASP A 19 7.20 4.53 -4.16
C ASP A 19 8.60 4.94 -3.66
N GLY A 20 9.39 5.58 -4.52
CA GLY A 20 10.73 6.06 -4.16
C GLY A 20 10.78 7.13 -3.07
N LEU A 21 9.64 7.69 -2.67
CA LEU A 21 9.48 8.68 -1.61
C LEU A 21 8.93 8.08 -0.31
N GLY A 22 8.52 6.80 -0.31
CA GLY A 22 7.98 6.08 0.83
C GLY A 22 6.44 6.05 0.91
N SER A 23 5.73 6.47 -0.13
CA SER A 23 4.26 6.44 -0.21
C SER A 23 3.76 5.06 -0.65
N THR A 24 2.89 4.42 0.14
CA THR A 24 2.33 3.08 -0.18
C THR A 24 1.44 3.12 -1.42
N MET A 25 1.90 2.59 -2.55
CA MET A 25 1.14 2.48 -3.80
C MET A 25 0.26 1.22 -3.88
N ALA A 26 0.62 0.15 -3.20
CA ALA A 26 -0.15 -1.10 -3.22
C ALA A 26 0.07 -1.97 -1.99
N ILE A 27 -0.87 -2.87 -1.75
CA ILE A 27 -0.78 -3.94 -0.75
C ILE A 27 -0.92 -5.27 -1.50
N VAL A 28 0.02 -6.17 -1.29
CA VAL A 28 0.01 -7.52 -1.87
C VAL A 28 -0.02 -8.58 -0.78
N ASP A 29 -0.61 -9.74 -1.06
CA ASP A 29 -0.54 -10.90 -0.17
C ASP A 29 0.77 -11.70 -0.35
N ASP A 30 0.93 -12.79 0.41
CA ASP A 30 2.09 -13.68 0.34
C ASP A 30 2.27 -14.39 -1.00
N ALA A 31 1.17 -14.57 -1.75
CA ALA A 31 1.19 -15.10 -3.11
C ALA A 31 1.55 -14.02 -4.16
N GLY A 32 1.70 -12.75 -3.75
CA GLY A 32 2.01 -11.62 -4.61
C GLY A 32 0.81 -11.07 -5.36
N ALA A 33 -0.42 -11.46 -5.00
CA ALA A 33 -1.63 -10.89 -5.58
C ALA A 33 -1.93 -9.52 -4.96
N VAL A 34 -2.30 -8.55 -5.81
CA VAL A 34 -2.64 -7.20 -5.36
C VAL A 34 -4.00 -7.22 -4.68
N GLN A 35 -4.00 -6.92 -3.39
CA GLN A 35 -5.19 -6.84 -2.55
C GLN A 35 -5.78 -5.43 -2.56
N ASN A 36 -4.93 -4.40 -2.63
CA ASN A 36 -5.38 -3.02 -2.77
C ASN A 36 -4.35 -2.17 -3.53
N SER A 37 -4.83 -1.21 -4.31
CA SER A 37 -3.99 -0.27 -5.08
C SER A 37 -4.41 1.16 -4.77
N TYR A 38 -3.43 2.02 -4.50
CA TYR A 38 -3.60 3.45 -4.29
C TYR A 38 -2.90 4.21 -5.41
N THR A 39 -3.67 4.97 -6.17
CA THR A 39 -3.12 5.96 -7.11
C THR A 39 -3.12 7.31 -6.40
N TYR A 40 -1.96 7.94 -6.36
CA TYR A 40 -1.80 9.30 -5.89
C TYR A 40 -1.54 10.22 -7.07
N ASP A 41 -2.12 11.42 -7.04
CA ASP A 41 -1.74 12.48 -7.96
C ASP A 41 -0.37 13.07 -7.58
N VAL A 42 0.14 14.02 -8.36
CA VAL A 42 1.46 14.64 -8.15
C VAL A 42 1.59 15.40 -6.82
N TYR A 43 0.46 15.74 -6.19
CA TYR A 43 0.42 16.37 -4.88
C TYR A 43 0.23 15.38 -3.71
N GLY A 44 0.09 14.07 -4.00
CA GLY A 44 -0.03 13.03 -2.99
C GLY A 44 -1.47 12.80 -2.48
N GLU A 45 -2.49 13.32 -3.16
CA GLU A 45 -3.89 13.01 -2.86
C GLU A 45 -4.29 11.69 -3.53
N SER A 46 -4.95 10.82 -2.78
CA SER A 46 -5.44 9.56 -3.34
C SER A 46 -6.70 9.78 -4.16
N GLU A 47 -6.75 9.23 -5.38
CA GLU A 47 -7.91 9.36 -6.28
C GLU A 47 -9.21 8.77 -5.68
N THR A 48 -9.10 7.89 -4.68
CA THR A 48 -10.25 7.30 -3.99
C THR A 48 -10.95 8.24 -2.98
N GLY A 49 -10.42 9.45 -2.77
CA GLY A 49 -10.87 10.38 -1.72
C GLY A 49 -11.72 11.57 -2.17
N ARG A 50 -12.12 11.67 -3.45
CA ARG A 50 -12.95 12.79 -3.94
C ARG A 50 -14.42 12.40 -4.09
N LEU A 51 -15.18 12.54 -2.99
CA LEU A 51 -16.65 12.67 -3.01
C LEU A 51 -17.04 14.13 -2.76
#